data_AF-A0A1F5P522-F1
#
_entry.id   AF-A0A1F5P522-F1
#
_cell.length_a   1.000
_cell.length_b   1.000
_cell.length_c   1.000
_cell.angle_alpha   90.00
_cell.angle_beta   90.00
_cell.angle_gamma   90.00
#
_symmetry.space_group_name_H-M   'P 1'
#
loop_
_entity.id
_entity.type
_entity.pdbx_description
1 polymer ?
#
loop_
_entity_poly.entity_id
_entity_poly.type
_entity_poly.pdbx_seq_one_letter_code
_entity_poly.pdbx_strand_id
1 'polypeptide(L)'
;MISAQIAADELLRDLNLQNIKFKDKQRIAKNILDHFRQVIIVEFLHNLTERELVRFKEVLDADNAVEKVSAVAAQMPGLADQIERRVNQEISIIKAVMKLKPKN
;
A
#
# COMPACT_ATOMS: atom_id res chain seq x y z
N MET A 1 -17.22 -9.26 10.46
CA MET A 1 -16.06 -10.18 10.56
C MET A 1 -15.85 -11.02 9.29
N ILE A 2 -16.90 -11.49 8.61
CA ILE A 2 -16.78 -12.30 7.37
C ILE A 2 -16.07 -11.53 6.23
N SER A 3 -16.31 -10.23 6.09
CA SER A 3 -15.72 -9.38 5.04
C SER A 3 -14.19 -9.25 5.10
N ALA A 4 -13.62 -9.07 6.29
CA ALA A 4 -12.18 -8.90 6.47
C ALA A 4 -11.40 -10.21 6.20
N GLN A 5 -12.01 -11.36 6.53
CA GLN A 5 -11.42 -12.66 6.26
C GLN A 5 -11.42 -12.97 4.75
N ILE A 6 -12.50 -12.66 4.05
CA ILE A 6 -12.59 -12.81 2.58
C ILE A 6 -11.52 -11.96 1.89
N ALA A 7 -11.40 -10.69 2.26
CA ALA A 7 -10.39 -9.78 1.71
C ALA A 7 -8.95 -10.27 1.97
N ALA A 8 -8.69 -10.83 3.17
CA ALA A 8 -7.39 -11.43 3.48
C ALA A 8 -7.10 -12.68 2.64
N ASP A 9 -8.10 -13.56 2.43
CA ASP A 9 -7.96 -14.75 1.60
C ASP A 9 -7.76 -14.42 0.12
N GLU A 10 -8.43 -13.38 -0.39
CA GLU A 10 -8.25 -12.85 -1.76
C GLU A 10 -6.84 -12.27 -1.95
N LEU A 11 -6.40 -11.39 -1.04
CA LEU A 11 -5.05 -10.82 -1.08
C LEU A 11 -3.97 -11.91 -1.09
N LEU A 12 -4.10 -12.91 -0.20
CA LEU A 12 -3.16 -14.01 -0.14
C LEU A 12 -3.24 -14.90 -1.38
N ARG A 13 -4.42 -15.08 -1.99
CA ARG A 13 -4.58 -15.79 -3.26
C ARG A 13 -3.83 -15.09 -4.41
N ASP A 14 -3.97 -13.78 -4.55
CA ASP A 14 -3.34 -13.00 -5.62
C ASP A 14 -1.82 -12.94 -5.49
N LEU A 15 -1.34 -13.06 -4.25
CA LEU A 15 0.09 -13.20 -3.92
C LEU A 15 0.59 -14.65 -4.02
N ASN A 16 -0.27 -15.60 -4.35
CA ASN A 16 0.02 -17.04 -4.41
C ASN A 16 0.50 -17.62 -3.05
N LEU A 17 -0.07 -17.12 -1.95
CA LEU A 17 0.25 -17.44 -0.55
C LEU A 17 -0.86 -18.24 0.15
N GLN A 18 -1.51 -19.15 -0.57
CA GLN A 18 -2.68 -19.88 -0.06
C GLN A 18 -2.32 -20.91 1.04
N ASN A 19 -1.06 -21.34 1.11
CA ASN A 19 -0.58 -22.38 2.04
C ASN A 19 -0.28 -21.87 3.46
N ILE A 20 -0.69 -20.64 3.79
CA ILE A 20 -0.52 -20.08 5.14
C ILE A 20 -1.58 -20.66 6.08
N LYS A 21 -1.15 -21.04 7.29
CA LYS A 21 -2.06 -21.52 8.36
C LYS A 21 -3.15 -20.48 8.64
N PHE A 22 -4.39 -20.93 8.79
CA PHE A 22 -5.56 -20.05 8.98
C PHE A 22 -5.36 -19.00 10.08
N LYS A 23 -4.74 -19.38 11.21
CA LYS A 23 -4.44 -18.47 12.34
C LYS A 23 -3.49 -17.32 11.99
N ASP A 24 -2.65 -17.48 10.97
CA ASP A 24 -1.65 -16.49 10.55
C ASP A 24 -2.13 -15.61 9.39
N LYS A 25 -3.18 -16.04 8.67
CA LYS A 25 -3.65 -15.36 7.46
C LYS A 25 -4.01 -13.90 7.68
N GLN A 26 -4.83 -13.61 8.70
CA GLN A 26 -5.24 -12.24 8.99
C GLN A 26 -4.06 -11.36 9.39
N ARG A 27 -3.14 -11.88 10.20
CA ARG A 27 -1.94 -11.16 10.64
C ARG A 27 -1.03 -10.84 9.46
N ILE A 28 -0.79 -11.82 8.60
CA ILE A 28 0.09 -11.64 7.43
C ILE A 28 -0.57 -10.71 6.41
N ALA A 29 -1.87 -10.87 6.12
CA ALA A 29 -2.61 -9.95 5.26
C ALA A 29 -2.57 -8.52 5.80
N LYS A 30 -2.78 -8.33 7.11
CA LYS A 30 -2.65 -7.02 7.75
C LYS A 30 -1.25 -6.43 7.56
N ASN A 31 -0.19 -7.20 7.85
CA ASN A 31 1.18 -6.71 7.68
C ASN A 31 1.50 -6.32 6.23
N ILE A 32 0.99 -7.08 5.25
CA ILE A 32 1.16 -6.77 3.82
C ILE A 32 0.43 -5.48 3.47
N LEU A 33 -0.82 -5.31 3.92
CA LEU A 33 -1.59 -4.09 3.69
C LEU A 33 -0.94 -2.87 4.35
N ASP A 34 -0.44 -3.03 5.58
CA ASP A 34 0.25 -1.96 6.29
C ASP A 34 1.57 -1.59 5.59
N HIS A 35 2.30 -2.57 5.05
CA HIS A 35 3.48 -2.32 4.21
C HIS A 35 3.12 -1.53 2.93
N PHE A 36 2.07 -1.94 2.20
CA PHE A 36 1.65 -1.20 1.01
C PHE A 36 1.20 0.22 1.33
N ARG A 37 0.53 0.44 2.45
CA ARG A 37 0.20 1.80 2.91
C ARG A 37 1.45 2.65 3.11
N GLN A 38 2.47 2.10 3.77
CA GLN A 38 3.74 2.80 3.97
C GLN A 38 4.43 3.10 2.64
N VAL A 39 4.46 2.14 1.72
CA VAL A 39 5.04 2.32 0.37
C VAL A 39 4.33 3.44 -0.39
N ILE A 40 3.00 3.47 -0.37
CA ILE A 40 2.21 4.52 -1.01
C ILE A 40 2.52 5.89 -0.41
N ILE A 41 2.57 5.99 0.93
CA ILE A 41 2.88 7.25 1.63
C ILE A 41 4.30 7.73 1.30
N VAL A 42 5.28 6.84 1.34
CA VAL A 42 6.68 7.19 1.03
C VAL A 42 6.82 7.65 -0.41
N GLU A 43 6.23 6.91 -1.36
CA GLU A 43 6.29 7.27 -2.78
C GLU A 43 5.56 8.59 -3.03
N PHE A 44 4.41 8.80 -2.38
CA PHE A 44 3.70 10.07 -2.44
C PHE A 44 4.57 11.23 -1.97
N LEU A 45 5.18 11.12 -0.78
CA LEU A 45 6.02 12.18 -0.21
C LEU A 45 7.29 12.44 -1.05
N HIS A 46 7.89 11.41 -1.65
CA HIS A 46 9.07 11.56 -2.51
C HIS A 46 8.78 12.28 -3.83
N ASN A 47 7.55 12.21 -4.32
CA ASN A 47 7.16 12.85 -5.57
C ASN A 47 6.59 14.26 -5.37
N LEU A 48 6.48 14.74 -4.12
CA LEU A 48 6.13 16.13 -3.84
C LEU A 48 7.32 17.05 -4.15
N THR A 49 7.09 18.05 -4.99
CA THR A 49 7.97 19.23 -5.06
C THR A 49 7.87 20.06 -3.78
N GLU A 50 8.84 20.96 -3.53
CA GLU A 50 8.79 21.86 -2.37
C GLU A 50 7.49 22.68 -2.30
N ARG A 51 6.97 23.12 -3.46
CA ARG A 51 5.71 23.87 -3.54
C ARG A 51 4.50 23.00 -3.17
N GLU A 52 4.48 21.75 -3.65
CA GLU A 52 3.40 20.81 -3.32
C GLU A 52 3.48 20.36 -1.86
N LEU A 53 4.68 20.24 -1.29
CA LEU A 53 4.88 19.92 0.12
C LEU A 53 4.34 21.04 1.04
N VAL A 54 4.58 22.30 0.70
CA VAL A 54 4.01 23.44 1.44
C VAL A 54 2.48 23.40 1.37
N ARG A 55 1.93 23.24 0.16
CA ARG A 55 0.48 23.14 -0.05
C ARG A 55 -0.12 21.93 0.66
N PHE A 56 0.61 20.81 0.73
CA PHE A 56 0.21 19.62 1.46
C PHE A 56 0.13 19.88 2.96
N LYS A 57 1.14 20.56 3.54
CA LYS A 57 1.14 20.94 4.96
C LYS A 57 -0.02 21.87 5.31
N GLU A 58 -0.34 22.83 4.44
CA GLU A 58 -1.47 23.76 4.65
C GLU A 58 -2.83 23.06 4.67
N VAL A 59 -2.97 21.92 3.97
CA VAL A 59 -4.24 21.19 3.92
C VAL A 59 -4.38 20.11 4.99
N LEU A 60 -3.29 19.73 5.67
CA LEU A 60 -3.32 18.71 6.73
C LEU A 60 -4.11 19.15 7.97
N ASP A 61 -4.09 20.44 8.29
CA ASP A 61 -4.77 21.01 9.46
C ASP A 61 -6.23 21.41 9.18
N ALA A 62 -6.74 21.14 7.98
CA ALA A 62 -8.11 21.48 7.60
C ALA A 62 -9.12 20.41 8.08
N ASP A 63 -10.32 20.85 8.44
CA ASP A 63 -11.43 19.94 8.81
C ASP A 63 -11.78 18.90 7.73
N ASN A 64 -11.44 19.19 6.47
CA ASN A 64 -11.59 18.29 5.32
C ASN A 64 -10.26 17.86 4.68
N ALA A 65 -9.24 17.63 5.51
CA ALA A 65 -7.88 17.26 5.08
C ALA A 65 -7.87 16.12 4.04
N VAL A 66 -8.69 15.08 4.20
CA VAL A 66 -8.71 13.92 3.27
C VAL A 66 -9.10 14.32 1.84
N GLU A 67 -10.16 15.14 1.68
CA GLU A 67 -10.59 15.62 0.36
C GLU A 67 -9.56 16.54 -0.26
N LYS A 68 -8.98 17.44 0.54
CA LYS A 68 -7.97 18.39 0.05
C LYS A 68 -6.66 17.70 -0.35
N VAL A 69 -6.22 16.71 0.43
CA VAL A 69 -5.07 15.86 0.09
C VAL A 69 -5.34 15.12 -1.22
N SER A 70 -6.54 14.56 -1.39
CA SER A 70 -6.92 13.89 -2.64
C SER A 70 -6.90 14.83 -3.84
N ALA A 71 -7.36 16.08 -3.66
CA ALA A 71 -7.34 17.09 -4.71
C ALA A 71 -5.92 17.54 -5.07
N VAL A 72 -5.00 17.63 -4.11
CA VAL A 72 -3.58 17.91 -4.35
C VAL A 72 -2.93 16.74 -5.11
N ALA A 73 -3.15 15.50 -4.65
CA ALA A 73 -2.61 14.31 -5.29
C ALA A 73 -3.10 14.16 -6.75
N ALA A 74 -4.37 14.49 -7.03
CA ALA A 74 -4.95 14.42 -8.37
C ALA A 74 -4.33 15.41 -9.37
N GLN A 75 -3.66 16.46 -8.88
CA GLN A 75 -3.00 17.47 -9.71
C GLN A 75 -1.55 17.09 -10.04
N MET A 76 -1.01 16.04 -9.43
CA MET A 76 0.38 15.61 -9.61
C MET A 76 0.50 14.67 -10.83
N PRO A 77 1.10 15.12 -11.95
CA PRO A 77 1.20 14.30 -13.15
C PRO A 77 2.10 13.08 -12.91
N GLY A 78 1.62 11.89 -13.27
CA GLY A 78 2.41 10.65 -13.19
C GLY A 78 2.56 10.05 -11.79
N LEU A 79 2.03 10.68 -10.75
CA LEU A 79 2.06 10.17 -9.38
C LEU A 79 1.40 8.79 -9.25
N ALA A 80 0.22 8.62 -9.86
CA ALA A 80 -0.51 7.36 -9.85
C ALA A 80 0.33 6.22 -10.44
N ASP A 81 0.94 6.45 -11.61
CA ASP A 81 1.80 5.47 -12.28
C ASP A 81 3.06 5.15 -11.46
N GLN A 82 3.64 6.14 -10.78
CA GLN A 82 4.80 5.94 -9.91
C GLN A 82 4.45 5.07 -8.70
N ILE A 83 3.34 5.39 -8.02
CA ILE A 83 2.81 4.58 -6.91
C ILE A 83 2.53 3.16 -7.39
N GLU A 84 1.86 2.99 -8.52
CA GLU A 84 1.54 1.68 -9.08
C GLU A 84 2.81 0.88 -9.39
N ARG A 85 3.80 1.49 -10.05
CA ARG A 85 5.10 0.84 -10.30
C ARG A 85 5.77 0.39 -9.02
N ARG A 86 5.78 1.23 -7.98
CA ARG A 86 6.40 0.90 -6.70
C ARG A 86 5.67 -0.23 -6.00
N VAL A 87 4.34 -0.21 -5.94
CA VAL A 87 3.54 -1.30 -5.37
C VAL A 87 3.77 -2.62 -6.12
N ASN A 88 3.83 -2.59 -7.46
CA ASN A 88 4.12 -3.78 -8.27
C ASN A 88 5.52 -4.36 -8.03
N GLN A 89 6.52 -3.53 -7.77
CA GLN A 89 7.85 -3.97 -7.35
C GLN A 89 7.78 -4.70 -6.00
N GLU A 90 7.06 -4.14 -5.02
CA GLU A 90 6.91 -4.74 -3.69
C GLU A 90 6.15 -6.08 -3.75
N ILE A 91 5.09 -6.17 -4.56
CA ILE A 91 4.39 -7.43 -4.84
C ILE A 91 5.37 -8.48 -5.39
N SER A 92 6.23 -8.08 -6.32
CA SER A 92 7.22 -8.99 -6.93
C SER A 92 8.24 -9.49 -5.91
N ILE A 93 8.71 -8.61 -5.00
CA ILE A 93 9.61 -8.96 -3.90
C ILE A 93 8.94 -9.95 -2.94
N ILE A 94 7.71 -9.66 -2.50
CA ILE A 94 6.96 -10.54 -1.59
C ILE A 94 6.79 -11.93 -2.23
N LYS A 95 6.40 -11.98 -3.51
CA LYS A 95 6.28 -13.24 -4.26
C LYS A 95 7.62 -14.00 -4.33
N ALA A 96 8.73 -13.30 -4.57
CA ALA A 96 10.05 -13.90 -4.63
C ALA A 96 10.51 -14.48 -3.28
N VAL A 97 10.42 -13.70 -2.21
CA VAL A 97 10.82 -14.12 -0.85
C VAL A 97 9.98 -15.31 -0.37
N MET A 98 8.68 -15.29 -0.66
CA MET A 98 7.80 -16.38 -0.22
C MET A 98 7.97 -17.66 -1.02
N LYS A 99 8.35 -17.60 -2.30
CA LYS A 99 8.78 -18.77 -3.08
C LYS A 99 10.10 -19.37 -2.54
N LEU A 100 10.95 -18.54 -1.98
CA LEU A 100 12.27 -18.91 -1.47
C LEU A 100 12.28 -19.42 -0.02
N LYS A 101 11.16 -19.42 0.71
CA LYS A 101 11.13 -20.05 2.04
C LYS A 101 11.30 -21.57 1.88
N PRO A 102 12.43 -22.16 2.29
CA PRO A 102 12.57 -23.60 2.30
C PRO A 102 11.51 -24.18 3.24
N LYS A 103 10.93 -25.32 2.85
CA LYS A 103 10.11 -26.14 3.73
C LYS A 103 10.98 -26.55 4.92
N ASN A 104 10.87 -25.84 6.03
CA ASN A 104 11.32 -26.32 7.33
C ASN A 104 10.21 -27.17 7.93
#